data_AF-A0AAW8LW21-F1
#
_entry.id   AF-A0AAW8LW21-F1
#
_cell.length_a   1.000
_cell.length_b   1.000
_cell.length_c   1.000
_cell.angle_alpha   90.00
_cell.angle_beta   90.00
_cell.angle_gamma   90.00
#
_symmetry.space_group_name_H-M   'P 1'
#
loop_
_entity.id
_entity.type
_entity.pdbx_description
1 polymer ?
#
loop_
_entity_poly.entity_id
_entity_poly.type
_entity_poly.pdbx_seq_one_letter_code
_entity_poly.pdbx_strand_id
1 'polypeptide(L)'
;MADMTQSNSPASAKTEKTGSIARFISATELDTRLLGMVGALLLIWIGFHILSGGLFLTPRNLWNLSVQTASVAVMATGMVLVIVTRNIDLSVGSILGFSGMIMGVTQAEILPQILGFEHWATWIVTLLVGILVGGAIGMLQGSIIAFLNVPSFIVTLGGLLVWRGGTWFVTSGRTVAPMDSTFRLMGGGTSGSIGATWSWIAAIVACVAIVAAILNSRHQRRRFGFPLRPVWAEYFLVALGCFVVIGFVAVVNSYPWPINIARNYADANGITWPDGGLFIPHGIAIPVLIALAVGAVMTFIATRLRFGRYVFAIGGNPEAAELAGIKTRWVTVKIFTLMGVLCAIAAAISTARLNAATNAQGELDELYTIAAAVIGGTSLAGGVGTIAGAMLGALVMQSLQSGMVLVGIDTPFQRIVVGVVLVVAVWLDTIYRARAK
;
A
#
# COMPACT_ATOMS: atom_id res chain seq x y z
N MET A 1 -54.26 55.43 -0.43
CA MET A 1 -55.02 54.35 -1.09
C MET A 1 -54.13 53.82 -2.20
N ALA A 2 -53.38 52.75 -1.94
CA ALA A 2 -52.43 52.18 -2.89
C ALA A 2 -52.51 50.65 -2.82
N ASP A 3 -53.13 50.12 -3.87
CA ASP A 3 -52.96 48.83 -4.55
C ASP A 3 -52.49 47.60 -3.76
N MET A 4 -53.41 46.66 -3.54
CA MET A 4 -53.14 45.26 -3.24
C MET A 4 -53.05 44.49 -4.57
N THR A 5 -51.83 44.17 -5.02
CA THR A 5 -51.62 43.11 -6.01
C THR A 5 -50.88 41.95 -5.37
N GLN A 6 -51.61 40.86 -5.17
CA GLN A 6 -51.05 39.55 -4.86
C GLN A 6 -50.20 39.09 -6.05
N SER A 7 -48.91 38.88 -5.86
CA SER A 7 -48.13 37.99 -6.71
C SER A 7 -47.71 36.77 -5.91
N ASN A 8 -48.50 35.70 -6.09
CA ASN A 8 -48.13 34.36 -5.67
C ASN A 8 -46.76 34.02 -6.26
N SER A 9 -45.81 33.70 -5.38
CA SER A 9 -44.61 32.96 -5.77
C SER A 9 -45.00 31.51 -6.02
N PRO A 10 -44.66 30.92 -7.18
CA PRO A 10 -44.31 29.53 -7.23
C PRO A 10 -42.81 29.46 -7.41
N ALA A 11 -42.07 29.47 -6.31
CA ALA A 11 -40.78 28.79 -6.26
C ALA A 11 -41.08 27.29 -6.38
N SER A 12 -41.46 26.85 -7.58
CA SER A 12 -41.43 25.46 -7.99
C SER A 12 -39.97 25.06 -8.03
N ALA A 13 -39.44 24.68 -6.86
CA ALA A 13 -38.22 23.91 -6.76
C ALA A 13 -38.37 22.72 -7.71
N LYS A 14 -37.67 22.79 -8.85
CA LYS A 14 -37.46 21.62 -9.71
C LYS A 14 -36.72 20.62 -8.84
N THR A 15 -37.48 19.73 -8.20
CA THR A 15 -36.94 18.51 -7.59
C THR A 15 -36.56 17.64 -8.77
N GLU A 16 -35.36 17.86 -9.33
CA GLU A 16 -34.78 16.93 -10.26
C GLU A 16 -34.81 15.56 -9.57
N LYS A 17 -35.48 14.60 -10.23
CA LYS A 17 -35.52 13.20 -9.83
C LYS A 17 -34.10 12.64 -9.91
N THR A 18 -33.27 12.96 -8.93
CA THR A 18 -31.96 12.33 -8.77
C THR A 18 -32.22 10.83 -8.64
N GLY A 19 -31.59 10.04 -9.51
CA GLY A 19 -31.74 8.58 -9.52
C GLY A 19 -31.44 8.00 -8.13
N SER A 20 -32.04 6.84 -7.82
CA SER A 20 -31.84 6.15 -6.54
C SER A 20 -30.36 5.97 -6.19
N ILE A 21 -29.52 5.68 -7.20
CA ILE A 21 -28.06 5.55 -7.08
C ILE A 21 -27.40 6.87 -6.67
N ALA A 22 -27.77 7.99 -7.30
CA ALA A 22 -27.21 9.30 -6.98
C ALA A 22 -27.56 9.73 -5.55
N ARG A 23 -28.80 9.46 -5.10
CA ARG A 23 -29.23 9.66 -3.71
C ARG A 23 -28.49 8.78 -2.71
N PHE A 24 -28.18 7.54 -3.09
CA PHE A 24 -27.42 6.62 -2.23
C PHE A 24 -25.95 7.08 -2.07
N ILE A 25 -25.31 7.47 -3.17
CA ILE A 25 -23.92 7.96 -3.16
C ILE A 25 -23.81 9.26 -2.35
N SER A 26 -24.73 10.21 -2.56
CA SER A 26 -24.73 11.46 -1.80
C SER A 26 -25.01 11.24 -0.31
N ALA A 27 -25.90 10.31 0.04
CA ALA A 27 -26.20 9.98 1.44
C ALA A 27 -25.05 9.28 2.17
N THR A 28 -24.27 8.46 1.46
CA THR A 28 -23.13 7.72 2.03
C THR A 28 -21.82 8.53 2.01
N GLU A 29 -21.75 9.60 1.21
CA GLU A 29 -20.53 10.37 0.93
C GLU A 29 -19.36 9.47 0.49
N LEU A 30 -19.64 8.34 -0.17
CA LEU A 30 -18.61 7.46 -0.70
C LEU A 30 -17.93 8.13 -1.90
N ASP A 31 -16.60 8.12 -1.89
CA ASP A 31 -15.82 8.62 -3.01
C ASP A 31 -16.11 7.76 -4.26
N THR A 32 -16.66 8.41 -5.29
CA THR A 32 -17.00 7.76 -6.56
C THR A 32 -15.78 7.13 -7.22
N ARG A 33 -14.58 7.68 -6.97
CA ARG A 33 -13.32 7.08 -7.45
C ARG A 33 -13.01 5.79 -6.71
N LEU A 34 -13.15 5.78 -5.38
CA LEU A 34 -12.93 4.57 -4.58
C LEU A 34 -13.91 3.47 -5.00
N LEU A 35 -15.18 3.82 -5.24
CA LEU A 35 -16.17 2.88 -5.78
C LEU A 35 -15.78 2.36 -7.17
N GLY A 36 -15.33 3.24 -8.07
CA GLY A 36 -14.84 2.85 -9.39
C GLY A 36 -13.65 1.90 -9.33
N MET A 37 -12.70 2.16 -8.41
CA MET A 37 -11.54 1.31 -8.18
C MET A 37 -11.92 -0.06 -7.61
N VAL A 38 -12.81 -0.10 -6.62
CA VAL A 38 -13.31 -1.37 -6.07
C VAL A 38 -14.07 -2.16 -7.14
N GLY A 39 -14.86 -1.48 -7.97
CA GLY A 39 -15.49 -2.09 -9.15
C GLY A 39 -14.46 -2.69 -10.12
N ALA A 40 -13.42 -1.94 -10.48
CA ALA A 40 -12.35 -2.43 -11.34
C ALA A 40 -11.61 -3.64 -10.73
N LEU A 41 -11.33 -3.60 -9.42
CA LEU A 41 -10.72 -4.72 -8.69
C LEU A 41 -11.59 -5.98 -8.76
N LEU A 42 -12.90 -5.85 -8.49
CA LEU A 42 -13.85 -6.96 -8.57
C LEU A 42 -13.95 -7.53 -9.99
N LEU A 43 -13.93 -6.68 -11.02
CA LEU A 43 -13.91 -7.12 -12.42
C LEU A 43 -12.65 -7.92 -12.75
N ILE A 44 -11.47 -7.45 -12.31
CA ILE A 44 -10.20 -8.17 -12.46
C ILE A 44 -10.28 -9.54 -11.76
N TRP A 45 -10.77 -9.56 -10.52
CA TRP A 45 -10.86 -10.77 -9.71
C TRP A 45 -11.81 -11.81 -10.32
N ILE A 46 -13.00 -11.39 -10.73
CA ILE A 46 -13.98 -12.28 -11.38
C ILE A 46 -13.43 -12.77 -12.72
N GLY A 47 -12.85 -11.87 -13.53
CA GLY A 47 -12.26 -12.21 -14.82
C GLY A 47 -11.18 -13.27 -14.69
N PHE A 48 -10.18 -13.06 -13.82
CA PHE A 48 -9.12 -14.05 -13.61
C PHE A 48 -9.60 -15.31 -12.90
N HIS A 49 -10.62 -15.25 -12.05
CA HIS A 49 -11.20 -16.45 -11.45
C HIS A 49 -11.80 -17.38 -12.50
N ILE A 50 -12.55 -16.82 -13.45
CA ILE A 50 -13.11 -17.59 -14.57
C ILE A 50 -11.99 -18.11 -15.48
N LEU A 51 -11.05 -17.25 -15.88
CA LEU A 51 -9.97 -17.61 -16.80
C LEU A 51 -8.98 -18.64 -16.23
N SER A 52 -8.75 -18.62 -14.91
CA SER A 52 -7.86 -19.56 -14.23
C SER A 52 -8.53 -20.89 -13.85
N GLY A 53 -9.79 -21.13 -14.25
CA GLY A 53 -10.52 -22.35 -13.87
C GLY A 53 -10.83 -22.42 -12.37
N GLY A 54 -11.00 -21.27 -11.71
CA GLY A 54 -11.34 -21.19 -10.30
C GLY A 54 -10.18 -20.95 -9.34
N LEU A 55 -8.94 -20.86 -9.82
CA LEU A 55 -7.74 -20.79 -8.97
C LEU A 55 -7.52 -19.41 -8.32
N PHE A 56 -8.02 -18.33 -8.93
CA PHE A 56 -7.72 -16.96 -8.47
C PHE A 56 -8.29 -16.60 -7.08
N LEU A 57 -9.57 -16.88 -6.83
CA LEU A 57 -10.23 -16.56 -5.55
C LEU A 57 -10.04 -17.65 -4.48
N THR A 58 -9.04 -18.51 -4.64
CA THR A 58 -8.71 -19.52 -3.63
C THR A 58 -8.06 -18.86 -2.40
N PRO A 59 -8.25 -19.42 -1.19
CA PRO A 59 -7.62 -18.90 0.03
C PRO A 59 -6.10 -18.78 -0.08
N ARG A 60 -5.45 -19.75 -0.75
CA ARG A 60 -4.01 -19.73 -1.02
C ARG A 60 -3.61 -18.51 -1.85
N ASN A 61 -4.31 -18.26 -2.96
CA ASN A 61 -3.94 -17.16 -3.83
C ASN A 61 -4.24 -15.80 -3.18
N LEU A 62 -5.39 -15.65 -2.53
CA LEU A 62 -5.73 -14.40 -1.82
C LEU A 62 -4.77 -14.11 -0.67
N TRP A 63 -4.29 -15.13 0.03
CA TRP A 63 -3.26 -14.99 1.06
C TRP A 63 -1.92 -14.55 0.42
N ASN A 64 -1.46 -15.23 -0.63
CA ASN A 64 -0.23 -14.87 -1.35
C ASN A 64 -0.30 -13.45 -1.94
N LEU A 65 -1.45 -13.11 -2.51
CA LEU A 65 -1.75 -11.79 -3.06
C LEU A 65 -1.57 -10.72 -1.97
N SER A 66 -2.15 -10.92 -0.79
CA SER A 66 -2.03 -9.97 0.33
C SER A 66 -0.58 -9.77 0.78
N VAL A 67 0.21 -10.84 0.84
CA VAL A 67 1.64 -10.81 1.21
C VAL A 67 2.46 -10.09 0.14
N GLN A 68 2.19 -10.34 -1.13
CA GLN A 68 2.91 -9.69 -2.23
C GLN A 68 2.57 -8.19 -2.32
N THR A 69 1.29 -7.85 -2.16
CA THR A 69 0.81 -6.47 -2.15
C THR A 69 1.46 -5.66 -1.02
N ALA A 70 1.78 -6.25 0.13
CA ALA A 70 2.31 -5.53 1.29
C ALA A 70 3.56 -4.68 0.96
N SER A 71 4.53 -5.23 0.22
CA SER A 71 5.76 -4.51 -0.16
C SER A 71 5.47 -3.31 -1.06
N VAL A 72 4.67 -3.52 -2.11
CA VAL A 72 4.30 -2.46 -3.06
C VAL A 72 3.41 -1.41 -2.38
N ALA A 73 2.48 -1.83 -1.51
CA ALA A 73 1.61 -0.93 -0.76
C ALA A 73 2.40 0.00 0.17
N VAL A 74 3.42 -0.51 0.87
CA VAL A 74 4.33 0.30 1.71
C VAL A 74 4.99 1.39 0.88
N MET A 75 5.60 1.05 -0.26
CA MET A 75 6.22 2.04 -1.14
C MET A 75 5.20 3.01 -1.74
N ALA A 76 4.02 2.52 -2.11
CA ALA A 76 2.97 3.33 -2.72
C ALA A 76 2.51 4.45 -1.78
N THR A 77 2.50 4.22 -0.46
CA THR A 77 2.18 5.27 0.52
C THR A 77 3.14 6.46 0.47
N GLY A 78 4.44 6.22 0.27
CA GLY A 78 5.45 7.27 0.11
C GLY A 78 5.36 7.94 -1.26
N MET A 79 5.10 7.15 -2.30
CA MET A 79 4.95 7.62 -3.67
C MET A 79 3.80 8.63 -3.81
N VAL A 80 2.75 8.53 -3.00
CA VAL A 80 1.70 9.57 -2.93
C VAL A 80 2.31 10.94 -2.65
N LEU A 81 3.19 11.06 -1.65
CA LEU A 81 3.78 12.35 -1.26
C LEU A 81 4.75 12.89 -2.32
N VAL A 82 5.50 11.98 -2.97
CA VAL A 82 6.39 12.30 -4.10
C VAL A 82 5.58 12.90 -5.26
N ILE A 83 4.55 12.18 -5.73
CA ILE A 83 3.73 12.60 -6.87
C ILE A 83 2.91 13.84 -6.55
N VAL A 84 2.35 13.95 -5.34
CA VAL A 84 1.57 15.14 -4.93
C VAL A 84 2.41 16.41 -5.04
N THR A 85 3.71 16.35 -4.80
CA THR A 85 4.62 17.51 -4.97
C THR A 85 5.16 17.68 -6.38
N ARG A 86 4.57 17.02 -7.38
CA ARG A 86 4.97 17.03 -8.80
C ARG A 86 6.37 16.48 -9.04
N ASN A 87 6.83 15.59 -8.16
CA ASN A 87 8.07 14.85 -8.34
C ASN A 87 7.78 13.43 -8.83
N ILE A 88 8.78 12.81 -9.45
CA ILE A 88 8.74 11.40 -9.84
C ILE A 88 9.99 10.73 -9.28
N ASP A 89 9.82 9.59 -8.61
CA ASP A 89 10.91 8.77 -8.10
C ASP A 89 10.96 7.42 -8.82
N LEU A 90 11.88 7.32 -9.78
CA LEU A 90 12.13 6.08 -10.51
C LEU A 90 13.09 5.14 -9.78
N SER A 91 13.74 5.58 -8.69
CA SER A 91 14.76 4.77 -8.02
C SER A 91 14.21 3.83 -6.95
N VAL A 92 12.92 3.90 -6.60
CA VAL A 92 12.35 3.19 -5.44
C VAL A 92 12.59 1.68 -5.48
N GLY A 93 12.45 1.03 -6.64
CA GLY A 93 12.75 -0.39 -6.80
C GLY A 93 14.24 -0.72 -6.61
N SER A 94 15.13 0.12 -7.16
CA SER A 94 16.58 -0.03 -6.96
C SER A 94 17.03 0.22 -5.51
N ILE A 95 16.39 1.15 -4.79
CA ILE A 95 16.66 1.42 -3.37
C ILE A 95 16.19 0.22 -2.54
N LEU A 96 15.02 -0.35 -2.87
CA LEU A 96 14.53 -1.58 -2.25
C LEU A 96 15.54 -2.73 -2.45
N GLY A 97 15.97 -2.96 -3.68
CA GLY A 97 16.95 -4.01 -4.00
C GLY A 97 18.28 -3.83 -3.27
N PHE A 98 18.84 -2.62 -3.31
CA PHE A 98 20.10 -2.30 -2.64
C PHE A 98 19.99 -2.42 -1.12
N SER A 99 18.94 -1.85 -0.51
CA SER A 99 18.72 -1.95 0.93
C SER A 99 18.51 -3.41 1.36
N GLY A 100 17.79 -4.19 0.56
CA GLY A 100 17.59 -5.63 0.78
C GLY A 100 18.89 -6.42 0.72
N MET A 101 19.79 -6.06 -0.21
CA MET A 101 21.13 -6.66 -0.32
C MET A 101 22.01 -6.31 0.87
N ILE A 102 22.05 -5.04 1.29
CA ILE A 102 22.76 -4.63 2.50
C ILE A 102 22.21 -5.37 3.73
N MET A 103 20.89 -5.48 3.88
CA MET A 103 20.28 -6.26 4.96
C MET A 103 20.67 -7.74 4.89
N GLY A 104 20.72 -8.33 3.70
CA GLY A 104 21.12 -9.71 3.47
C GLY A 104 22.57 -9.98 3.88
N VAL A 105 23.51 -9.15 3.41
CA VAL A 105 24.94 -9.26 3.78
C VAL A 105 25.14 -9.00 5.27
N THR A 106 24.47 -8.00 5.82
CA THR A 106 24.57 -7.65 7.24
C THR A 106 24.21 -8.86 8.13
N GLN A 107 23.10 -9.53 7.85
CA GLN A 107 22.64 -10.64 8.68
C GLN A 107 23.30 -11.99 8.37
N ALA A 108 23.72 -12.22 7.13
CA ALA A 108 24.26 -13.52 6.71
C ALA A 108 25.78 -13.61 6.84
N GLU A 109 26.50 -12.49 6.75
CA GLU A 109 27.96 -12.49 6.66
C GLU A 109 28.63 -11.65 7.74
N ILE A 110 28.11 -10.46 8.05
CA ILE A 110 28.75 -9.53 8.99
C ILE A 110 28.41 -9.89 10.44
N LEU A 111 27.12 -9.91 10.79
CA LEU A 111 26.68 -10.09 12.18
C LEU A 111 27.03 -11.46 12.76
N PRO A 112 26.97 -12.59 12.02
CA PRO A 112 27.38 -13.89 12.56
C PRO A 112 28.84 -13.94 13.03
N GLN A 113 29.73 -13.14 12.42
CA GLN A 113 31.14 -13.05 12.82
C GLN A 113 31.35 -12.25 14.12
N ILE A 114 30.41 -11.35 14.45
CA ILE A 114 30.53 -10.43 15.60
C ILE A 114 29.71 -10.93 16.79
N LEU A 115 28.47 -11.36 16.55
CA LEU A 115 27.48 -11.69 17.58
C LEU A 115 27.18 -13.20 17.67
N GLY A 116 27.68 -14.01 16.73
CA GLY A 116 27.31 -15.41 16.57
C GLY A 116 26.05 -15.62 15.72
N PHE A 117 25.82 -16.87 15.33
CA PHE A 117 24.65 -17.25 14.53
C PHE A 117 23.33 -17.10 15.31
N GLU A 118 22.30 -16.58 14.65
CA GLU A 118 20.94 -16.40 15.18
C GLU A 118 20.86 -15.65 16.53
N HIS A 119 21.74 -14.68 16.74
CA HIS A 119 21.64 -13.81 17.92
C HIS A 119 20.34 -12.99 17.88
N TRP A 120 19.64 -12.85 19.00
CA TRP A 120 18.33 -12.16 19.09
C TRP A 120 18.32 -10.72 18.59
N ALA A 121 19.48 -10.05 18.59
CA ALA A 121 19.65 -8.69 18.11
C ALA A 121 19.85 -8.59 16.57
N THR A 122 20.07 -9.70 15.88
CA THR A 122 20.45 -9.73 14.45
C THR A 122 19.40 -9.05 13.57
N TRP A 123 18.12 -9.37 13.77
CA TRP A 123 17.04 -8.77 12.98
C TRP A 123 16.89 -7.27 13.25
N ILE A 124 17.08 -6.83 14.50
CA ILE A 124 16.96 -5.42 14.90
C ILE A 124 18.07 -4.60 14.23
N VAL A 125 19.33 -5.04 14.39
CA VAL A 125 20.49 -4.36 13.81
C VAL A 125 20.36 -4.32 12.29
N THR A 126 19.99 -5.43 11.67
CA THR A 126 19.75 -5.52 10.22
C THR A 126 18.70 -4.52 9.75
N LEU A 127 17.55 -4.45 10.43
CA LEU A 127 16.50 -3.49 10.10
C LEU A 127 16.98 -2.05 10.25
N LEU A 128 17.67 -1.72 11.34
CA LEU A 128 18.20 -0.38 11.59
C LEU A 128 19.21 0.01 10.50
N VAL A 129 20.14 -0.86 10.15
CA VAL A 129 21.12 -0.62 9.08
C VAL A 129 20.42 -0.34 7.77
N GLY A 130 19.46 -1.17 7.38
CA GLY A 130 18.75 -0.95 6.11
C GLY A 130 17.89 0.31 6.11
N ILE A 131 17.22 0.65 7.22
CA ILE A 131 16.46 1.93 7.36
C ILE A 131 17.40 3.14 7.25
N LEU A 132 18.57 3.07 7.89
CA LEU A 132 19.57 4.14 7.83
C LEU A 132 20.11 4.30 6.41
N VAL A 133 20.42 3.21 5.71
CA VAL A 133 20.90 3.23 4.31
C VAL A 133 19.83 3.79 3.39
N GLY A 134 18.60 3.26 3.44
CA GLY A 134 17.49 3.74 2.62
C GLY A 134 17.19 5.22 2.89
N GLY A 135 17.11 5.61 4.16
CA GLY A 135 16.92 7.01 4.56
C GLY A 135 18.05 7.93 4.11
N ALA A 136 19.31 7.50 4.20
CA ALA A 136 20.47 8.27 3.74
C ALA A 136 20.46 8.47 2.21
N ILE A 137 20.12 7.42 1.46
CA ILE A 137 19.97 7.49 0.00
C ILE A 137 18.86 8.48 -0.38
N GLY A 138 17.70 8.35 0.26
CA GLY A 138 16.57 9.26 0.04
C GLY A 138 16.90 10.71 0.42
N MET A 139 17.64 10.91 1.51
CA MET A 139 18.10 12.24 1.93
C MET A 139 19.08 12.83 0.92
N LEU A 140 20.01 12.03 0.39
CA LEU A 140 20.97 12.45 -0.63
C LEU A 140 20.26 12.87 -1.92
N GLN A 141 19.39 12.02 -2.45
CA GLN A 141 18.62 12.36 -3.66
C GLN A 141 17.73 13.58 -3.44
N GLY A 142 17.00 13.62 -2.32
CA GLY A 142 16.16 14.76 -1.96
C GLY A 142 16.95 16.06 -1.86
N SER A 143 18.17 16.01 -1.33
CA SER A 143 19.05 17.19 -1.20
C SER A 143 19.52 17.70 -2.56
N ILE A 144 19.89 16.80 -3.47
CA ILE A 144 20.26 17.17 -4.85
C ILE A 144 19.06 17.84 -5.54
N ILE A 145 17.88 17.25 -5.44
CA ILE A 145 16.66 17.78 -6.05
C ILE A 145 16.33 19.16 -5.48
N ALA A 146 16.36 19.29 -4.15
CA ALA A 146 15.89 20.48 -3.45
C ALA A 146 16.88 21.66 -3.48
N PHE A 147 18.18 21.41 -3.38
CA PHE A 147 19.20 22.46 -3.23
C PHE A 147 19.97 22.73 -4.51
N LEU A 148 20.18 21.73 -5.35
CA LEU A 148 20.84 21.90 -6.65
C LEU A 148 19.84 22.15 -7.79
N ASN A 149 18.53 22.15 -7.50
CA ASN A 149 17.45 22.38 -8.46
C ASN A 149 17.50 21.44 -9.68
N VAL A 150 17.98 20.21 -9.49
CA VAL A 150 17.99 19.20 -10.55
C VAL A 150 16.61 18.52 -10.60
N PRO A 151 16.01 18.34 -11.79
CA PRO A 151 14.74 17.62 -11.93
C PRO A 151 14.76 16.24 -11.27
N SER A 152 13.72 15.92 -10.51
CA SER A 152 13.64 14.67 -9.72
C SER A 152 13.72 13.41 -10.57
N PHE A 153 13.15 13.41 -11.78
CA PHE A 153 13.25 12.26 -12.67
C PHE A 153 14.70 11.96 -13.08
N ILE A 154 15.58 12.97 -13.24
CA ILE A 154 16.98 12.76 -13.63
C ILE A 154 17.75 12.18 -12.44
N VAL A 155 17.60 12.78 -11.25
CA VAL A 155 18.27 12.33 -10.04
C VAL A 155 17.90 10.90 -9.70
N THR A 156 16.62 10.55 -9.86
CA THR A 156 16.10 9.21 -9.53
C THR A 156 16.34 8.21 -10.65
N LEU A 157 16.37 8.61 -11.92
CA LEU A 157 16.84 7.73 -13.01
C LEU A 157 18.33 7.41 -12.88
N GLY A 158 19.16 8.42 -12.58
CA GLY A 158 20.57 8.20 -12.26
C GLY A 158 20.74 7.33 -11.01
N GLY A 159 19.95 7.61 -9.97
CA GLY A 159 19.88 6.80 -8.76
C GLY A 159 19.51 5.34 -9.04
N LEU A 160 18.54 5.10 -9.93
CA LEU A 160 18.16 3.75 -10.37
C LEU A 160 19.38 2.96 -10.82
N LEU A 161 20.19 3.54 -11.73
CA LEU A 161 21.39 2.90 -12.26
C LEU A 161 22.46 2.71 -11.18
N VAL A 162 22.70 3.74 -10.36
CA VAL A 162 23.72 3.71 -9.29
C VAL A 162 23.41 2.62 -8.26
N TRP A 163 22.18 2.55 -7.74
CA TRP A 163 21.83 1.58 -6.70
C TRP A 163 21.64 0.17 -7.24
N ARG A 164 21.18 0.03 -8.49
CA ARG A 164 21.16 -1.27 -9.17
C ARG A 164 22.58 -1.81 -9.37
N GLY A 165 23.51 -0.98 -9.84
CA GLY A 165 24.93 -1.33 -9.95
C GLY A 165 25.56 -1.60 -8.59
N GLY A 166 25.22 -0.80 -7.58
CA GLY A 166 25.65 -0.97 -6.20
C GLY A 166 25.21 -2.31 -5.60
N THR A 167 24.00 -2.77 -5.93
CA THR A 167 23.48 -4.08 -5.48
C THR A 167 24.38 -5.21 -5.98
N TRP A 168 24.75 -5.15 -7.27
CA TRP A 168 25.70 -6.10 -7.86
C TRP A 168 27.10 -5.98 -7.25
N PHE A 169 27.58 -4.75 -7.02
CA PHE A 169 28.92 -4.49 -6.49
C PHE A 169 29.13 -5.05 -5.08
N VAL A 170 28.10 -5.02 -4.23
CA VAL A 170 28.18 -5.51 -2.84
C VAL A 170 28.48 -7.01 -2.78
N THR A 171 27.96 -7.81 -3.72
CA THR A 171 28.08 -9.28 -3.68
C THR A 171 28.66 -9.91 -4.94
N SER A 172 29.17 -9.10 -5.87
CA SER A 172 29.61 -9.54 -7.21
C SER A 172 28.54 -10.37 -7.93
N GLY A 173 27.27 -10.00 -7.78
CA GLY A 173 26.15 -10.71 -8.40
C GLY A 173 25.65 -11.97 -7.66
N ARG A 174 26.25 -12.33 -6.53
CA ARG A 174 25.82 -13.47 -5.69
C ARG A 174 24.50 -13.19 -4.99
N THR A 175 23.66 -14.23 -4.86
CA THR A 175 22.51 -14.25 -3.96
C THR A 175 22.97 -14.57 -2.54
N VAL A 176 22.49 -13.81 -1.55
CA VAL A 176 22.85 -13.98 -0.14
C VAL A 176 21.69 -14.62 0.61
N ALA A 177 21.95 -15.76 1.27
CA ALA A 177 20.97 -16.56 2.00
C ALA A 177 21.71 -17.49 2.98
N PRO A 178 21.04 -18.07 4.01
CA PRO A 178 19.67 -17.83 4.44
C PRO A 178 19.53 -16.54 5.27
N MET A 179 18.29 -16.07 5.43
CA MET A 179 17.98 -14.97 6.35
C MET A 179 17.75 -15.50 7.77
N ASP A 180 17.97 -14.64 8.76
CA ASP A 180 17.75 -14.94 10.17
C ASP A 180 16.30 -15.40 10.44
N SER A 181 16.12 -16.38 11.32
CA SER A 181 14.80 -16.99 11.59
C SER A 181 13.75 -15.99 12.08
N THR A 182 14.14 -15.00 12.88
CA THR A 182 13.24 -13.93 13.34
C THR A 182 12.99 -12.88 12.27
N PHE A 183 14.01 -12.57 11.45
CA PHE A 183 13.86 -11.66 10.31
C PHE A 183 12.88 -12.22 9.27
N ARG A 184 12.92 -13.53 9.00
CA ARG A 184 12.03 -14.23 8.06
C ARG A 184 10.55 -14.10 8.38
N LEU A 185 10.18 -13.89 9.64
CA LEU A 185 8.77 -13.72 10.05
C LEU A 185 8.10 -12.54 9.33
N MET A 186 8.85 -11.48 9.01
CA MET A 186 8.35 -10.32 8.26
C MET A 186 7.98 -10.64 6.81
N GLY A 187 8.45 -11.77 6.28
CA GLY A 187 8.18 -12.23 4.92
C GLY A 187 6.88 -13.03 4.79
N GLY A 188 6.26 -13.40 5.92
CA GLY A 188 5.16 -14.35 5.95
C GLY A 188 5.65 -15.81 6.05
N GLY A 189 5.05 -16.69 5.26
CA GLY A 189 5.12 -18.14 5.45
C GLY A 189 4.22 -18.67 6.57
N THR A 190 4.37 -19.95 6.90
CA THR A 190 3.62 -20.60 7.99
C THR A 190 3.94 -19.99 9.36
N SER A 191 5.22 -19.72 9.64
CA SER A 191 5.67 -19.12 10.90
C SER A 191 5.49 -17.60 10.96
N GLY A 192 5.51 -16.88 9.83
CA GLY A 192 5.32 -15.42 9.77
C GLY A 192 3.86 -14.97 9.75
N SER A 193 2.99 -15.68 10.48
CA SER A 193 1.55 -15.39 10.59
C SER A 193 1.13 -15.36 12.06
N ILE A 194 0.13 -14.53 12.40
CA ILE A 194 -0.32 -14.39 13.80
C ILE A 194 -1.24 -15.53 14.26
N GLY A 195 -1.60 -16.46 13.37
CA GLY A 195 -2.52 -17.55 13.65
C GLY A 195 -3.99 -17.11 13.73
N ALA A 196 -4.91 -18.07 13.82
CA ALA A 196 -6.35 -17.81 13.74
C ALA A 196 -6.90 -16.97 14.89
N THR A 197 -6.55 -17.32 16.13
CA THR A 197 -7.08 -16.64 17.32
C THR A 197 -6.75 -15.15 17.29
N TRP A 198 -5.49 -14.80 17.07
CA TRP A 198 -5.07 -13.40 16.98
C TRP A 198 -5.62 -12.70 15.74
N SER A 199 -5.82 -13.41 14.63
CA SER A 199 -6.48 -12.85 13.44
C SER A 199 -7.92 -12.44 13.72
N TRP A 200 -8.67 -13.25 14.48
CA TRP A 200 -10.03 -12.90 14.90
C TRP A 200 -10.06 -11.77 15.94
N ILE A 201 -9.12 -11.74 16.88
CA ILE A 201 -8.96 -10.61 17.82
C ILE A 201 -8.68 -9.31 17.04
N ALA A 202 -7.76 -9.34 16.07
CA ALA A 202 -7.45 -8.20 15.21
C ALA A 202 -8.69 -7.75 14.41
N ALA A 203 -9.52 -8.70 13.92
CA ALA A 203 -10.77 -8.40 13.24
C ALA A 203 -11.76 -7.65 14.16
N ILE A 204 -11.93 -8.10 15.40
CA ILE A 204 -12.79 -7.46 16.39
C ILE A 204 -12.30 -6.04 16.67
N VAL A 205 -10.99 -5.87 16.92
CA VAL A 205 -10.39 -4.55 17.16
C VAL A 205 -10.60 -3.62 15.97
N ALA A 206 -10.42 -4.10 14.75
CA ALA A 206 -10.66 -3.32 13.54
C ALA A 206 -12.14 -2.93 13.39
N CYS A 207 -13.08 -3.85 13.65
CA CYS A 207 -14.52 -3.56 13.63
C CYS A 207 -14.90 -2.49 14.67
N VAL A 208 -14.39 -2.61 15.89
CA VAL A 208 -14.59 -1.60 16.95
C VAL A 208 -13.99 -0.25 16.53
N ALA A 209 -12.82 -0.24 15.90
CA ALA A 209 -12.21 1.00 15.40
C ALA A 209 -13.04 1.65 14.28
N ILE A 210 -13.64 0.87 13.38
CA ILE A 210 -14.54 1.37 12.33
C ILE A 210 -15.79 2.02 12.96
N VAL A 211 -16.41 1.34 13.92
CA VAL A 211 -17.57 1.86 14.67
C VAL A 211 -17.18 3.17 15.38
N ALA A 212 -16.07 3.15 16.13
CA ALA A 212 -15.59 4.32 16.87
C ALA A 212 -15.25 5.50 15.93
N ALA A 213 -14.67 5.24 14.76
CA ALA A 213 -14.37 6.27 13.77
C ALA A 213 -15.64 6.94 13.24
N ILE A 214 -16.69 6.16 12.95
CA ILE A 214 -17.98 6.68 12.46
C ILE A 214 -18.70 7.46 13.58
N LEU A 215 -18.72 6.94 14.80
CA LEU A 215 -19.30 7.64 15.96
C LEU A 215 -18.57 8.96 16.28
N ASN A 216 -17.23 8.95 16.24
CA ASN A 216 -16.43 10.15 16.47
C ASN A 216 -16.63 11.17 15.33
N SER A 217 -16.74 10.72 14.08
CA SER A 217 -17.06 11.59 12.94
C SER A 217 -18.41 12.28 13.13
N ARG A 218 -19.43 11.53 13.57
CA ARG A 218 -20.75 12.08 13.90
C ARG A 218 -20.68 13.08 15.05
N HIS A 219 -19.95 12.76 16.13
CA HIS A 219 -19.80 13.65 17.28
C HIS A 219 -19.10 14.96 16.89
N GLN A 220 -18.04 14.89 16.08
CA GLN A 220 -17.36 16.07 15.55
C GLN A 220 -18.27 16.91 14.66
N ARG A 221 -19.03 16.28 13.74
CA ARG A 221 -19.98 17.00 12.88
C ARG A 221 -21.05 17.71 13.70
N ARG A 222 -21.60 17.07 14.73
CA ARG A 222 -22.54 17.70 15.67
C ARG A 222 -21.92 18.90 16.39
N ARG A 223 -20.70 18.74 16.90
CA ARG A 223 -20.00 19.80 17.64
C ARG A 223 -19.72 21.05 16.79
N PHE A 224 -19.41 20.87 15.51
CA PHE A 224 -19.10 21.96 14.59
C PHE A 224 -20.30 22.37 13.70
N GLY A 225 -21.51 21.85 13.95
CA GLY A 225 -22.72 22.23 13.19
C GLY A 225 -22.74 21.77 11.73
N PHE A 226 -21.94 20.77 11.35
CA PHE A 226 -21.92 20.23 9.99
C PHE A 226 -23.13 19.30 9.73
N PRO A 227 -23.58 19.19 8.47
CA PRO A 227 -24.65 18.27 8.10
C PRO A 227 -24.28 16.83 8.48
N LEU A 228 -25.22 16.14 9.13
CA LEU A 228 -25.07 14.75 9.54
C LEU A 228 -25.48 13.81 8.41
N ARG A 229 -24.76 12.70 8.29
CA ARG A 229 -25.15 11.62 7.41
C ARG A 229 -26.46 10.98 7.94
N PRO A 230 -27.34 10.49 7.05
CA PRO A 230 -28.46 9.68 7.45
C PRO A 230 -27.99 8.47 8.26
N VAL A 231 -28.70 8.14 9.34
CA VAL A 231 -28.30 7.06 10.26
C VAL A 231 -28.19 5.70 9.54
N TRP A 232 -29.08 5.43 8.58
CA TRP A 232 -29.01 4.22 7.76
C TRP A 232 -27.71 4.11 6.96
N ALA A 233 -27.17 5.24 6.48
CA ALA A 233 -25.93 5.27 5.72
C ALA A 233 -24.72 5.02 6.62
N GLU A 234 -24.73 5.54 7.84
CA GLU A 234 -23.70 5.23 8.85
C GLU A 234 -23.70 3.73 9.20
N TYR A 235 -24.87 3.13 9.44
CA TYR A 235 -24.99 1.68 9.68
C TYR A 235 -24.52 0.86 8.49
N PHE A 236 -24.89 1.25 7.26
CA PHE A 236 -24.43 0.57 6.05
C PHE A 236 -22.90 0.60 5.93
N LEU A 237 -22.26 1.75 6.17
CA LEU A 237 -20.80 1.88 6.10
C LEU A 237 -20.10 1.04 7.18
N VAL A 238 -20.63 1.02 8.41
CA VAL A 238 -20.13 0.13 9.48
C VAL A 238 -20.25 -1.32 9.04
N ALA A 239 -21.44 -1.75 8.60
CA ALA A 239 -21.71 -3.13 8.23
C ALA A 239 -20.82 -3.58 7.07
N LEU A 240 -20.68 -2.75 6.03
CA LEU A 240 -19.80 -3.03 4.89
C LEU A 240 -18.33 -3.12 5.31
N GLY A 241 -17.84 -2.17 6.12
CA GLY A 241 -16.47 -2.19 6.62
C GLY A 241 -16.16 -3.43 7.46
N CYS A 242 -17.03 -3.76 8.41
CA CYS A 242 -16.91 -4.96 9.23
C CYS A 242 -17.00 -6.23 8.39
N PHE A 243 -17.89 -6.29 7.40
CA PHE A 243 -18.02 -7.43 6.48
C PHE A 243 -16.73 -7.67 5.69
N VAL A 244 -16.10 -6.62 5.17
CA VAL A 244 -14.82 -6.75 4.44
C VAL A 244 -13.71 -7.26 5.37
N VAL A 245 -13.62 -6.75 6.60
CA VAL A 245 -12.62 -7.19 7.59
C VAL A 245 -12.84 -8.66 7.97
N ILE A 246 -14.08 -9.03 8.33
CA ILE A 246 -14.45 -10.40 8.72
C ILE A 246 -14.23 -11.36 7.54
N GLY A 247 -14.65 -10.97 6.33
CA GLY A 247 -14.44 -11.76 5.12
C GLY A 247 -12.96 -12.00 4.82
N PHE A 248 -12.13 -10.95 4.93
CA PHE A 248 -10.68 -11.09 4.78
C PHE A 248 -10.09 -12.07 5.82
N VAL A 249 -10.44 -11.92 7.10
CA VAL A 249 -9.97 -12.80 8.19
C VAL A 249 -10.42 -14.25 7.99
N ALA A 250 -11.67 -14.45 7.56
CA ALA A 250 -12.19 -15.78 7.23
C ALA A 250 -11.40 -16.43 6.09
N VAL A 251 -11.09 -15.67 5.02
CA VAL A 251 -10.29 -16.16 3.88
C VAL A 251 -8.89 -16.57 4.33
N VAL A 252 -8.16 -15.72 5.05
CA VAL A 252 -6.78 -16.05 5.47
C VAL A 252 -6.72 -17.19 6.49
N ASN A 253 -7.76 -17.37 7.31
CA ASN A 253 -7.88 -18.50 8.22
C ASN A 253 -8.32 -19.80 7.54
N SER A 254 -8.97 -19.71 6.39
CA SER A 254 -9.35 -20.88 5.59
C SER A 254 -8.18 -21.50 4.81
N TYR A 255 -7.00 -20.87 4.82
CA TYR A 255 -5.79 -21.42 4.20
C TYR A 255 -4.99 -22.26 5.20
N PRO A 256 -5.00 -23.61 5.10
CA PRO A 256 -4.28 -24.47 6.04
C PRO A 256 -2.79 -24.54 5.75
N TRP A 257 -2.02 -24.85 6.79
CA TRP A 257 -0.60 -25.20 6.66
C TRP A 257 -0.41 -26.43 5.75
N PRO A 258 0.70 -26.48 4.98
CA PRO A 258 1.07 -27.68 4.23
C PRO A 258 1.21 -28.90 5.15
N ILE A 259 0.75 -30.07 4.67
CA ILE A 259 0.69 -31.32 5.43
C ILE A 259 2.03 -31.68 6.09
N ASN A 260 3.15 -31.53 5.37
CA ASN A 260 4.48 -31.85 5.89
C ASN A 260 4.89 -30.97 7.09
N ILE A 261 4.55 -29.68 7.03
CA ILE A 261 4.87 -28.73 8.11
C ILE A 261 3.95 -28.98 9.31
N ALA A 262 2.66 -29.21 9.05
CA ALA A 262 1.70 -29.55 10.09
C ALA A 262 2.06 -30.87 10.80
N ARG A 263 2.61 -31.86 10.08
CA ARG A 263 3.04 -33.14 10.66
C ARG A 263 4.24 -32.96 11.57
N ASN A 264 5.28 -32.28 11.09
CA ASN A 264 6.46 -31.98 11.91
C ASN A 264 6.07 -31.19 13.18
N TYR A 265 5.11 -30.28 13.07
CA TYR A 265 4.57 -29.56 14.23
C TYR A 265 3.80 -30.47 15.19
N ALA A 266 2.96 -31.38 14.66
CA ALA A 266 2.22 -32.34 15.46
C ALA A 266 3.18 -33.27 16.23
N ASP A 267 4.19 -33.80 15.56
CA ASP A 267 5.22 -34.67 16.15
C ASP A 267 6.00 -33.92 17.25
N ALA A 268 6.37 -32.66 17.00
CA ALA A 268 7.10 -31.84 17.97
C ALA A 268 6.27 -31.45 19.22
N ASN A 269 4.94 -31.41 19.11
CA ASN A 269 4.03 -31.03 20.21
C ASN A 269 3.25 -32.21 20.80
N GLY A 270 3.57 -33.45 20.40
CA GLY A 270 2.88 -34.65 20.88
C GLY A 270 1.41 -34.74 20.49
N ILE A 271 1.02 -34.10 19.37
CA ILE A 271 -0.36 -34.11 18.87
C ILE A 271 -0.54 -35.35 17.98
N THR A 272 -1.54 -36.19 18.29
CA THR A 272 -1.86 -37.36 17.46
C THR A 272 -2.36 -36.93 16.09
N TRP A 273 -1.77 -37.45 15.01
CA TRP A 273 -2.17 -37.14 13.64
C TRP A 273 -3.55 -37.74 13.31
N PRO A 274 -4.60 -36.94 13.08
CA PRO A 274 -5.92 -37.46 12.73
C PRO A 274 -5.94 -38.03 11.30
N ASP A 275 -6.79 -39.02 11.03
CA ASP A 275 -6.93 -39.63 9.69
C ASP A 275 -7.33 -38.62 8.59
N GLY A 276 -8.02 -37.53 8.97
CA GLY A 276 -8.38 -36.41 8.09
C GLY A 276 -7.32 -35.31 7.95
N GLY A 277 -6.16 -35.44 8.61
CA GLY A 277 -5.12 -34.43 8.69
C GLY A 277 -5.37 -33.35 9.76
N LEU A 278 -4.33 -32.58 10.08
CA LEU A 278 -4.39 -31.50 11.06
C LEU A 278 -4.61 -30.14 10.35
N PHE A 279 -5.78 -29.53 10.57
CA PHE A 279 -6.09 -28.20 10.02
C PHE A 279 -5.50 -27.10 10.92
N ILE A 280 -4.36 -26.54 10.51
CA ILE A 280 -3.76 -25.37 11.17
C ILE A 280 -3.94 -24.15 10.26
N PRO A 281 -4.75 -23.15 10.64
CA PRO A 281 -4.91 -21.91 9.89
C PRO A 281 -3.60 -21.11 9.80
N HIS A 282 -3.33 -20.48 8.66
CA HIS A 282 -2.28 -19.44 8.61
C HIS A 282 -2.72 -18.20 9.39
N GLY A 283 -3.86 -17.62 9.04
CA GLY A 283 -4.24 -16.30 9.55
C GLY A 283 -3.47 -15.16 8.89
N ILE A 284 -3.57 -13.96 9.46
CA ILE A 284 -3.02 -12.74 8.86
C ILE A 284 -1.48 -12.82 8.88
N ALA A 285 -0.88 -12.63 7.70
CA ALA A 285 0.57 -12.57 7.57
C ALA A 285 1.10 -11.26 8.18
N ILE A 286 2.23 -11.36 8.90
CA ILE A 286 2.95 -10.20 9.46
C ILE A 286 3.21 -9.09 8.42
N PRO A 287 3.64 -9.35 7.17
CA PRO A 287 3.84 -8.28 6.19
C PRO A 287 2.58 -7.45 5.92
N VAL A 288 1.39 -8.05 5.97
CA VAL A 288 0.12 -7.32 5.82
C VAL A 288 -0.10 -6.39 7.00
N LEU A 289 0.20 -6.84 8.23
CA LEU A 289 0.12 -5.99 9.43
C LEU A 289 1.11 -4.83 9.36
N ILE A 290 2.35 -5.07 8.89
CA ILE A 290 3.34 -4.02 8.65
C ILE A 290 2.80 -3.00 7.64
N ALA A 291 2.26 -3.45 6.52
CA ALA A 291 1.69 -2.57 5.50
C ALA A 291 0.51 -1.74 6.03
N LEU A 292 -0.39 -2.34 6.82
CA LEU A 292 -1.51 -1.64 7.46
C LEU A 292 -1.02 -0.62 8.50
N ALA A 293 -0.03 -0.98 9.31
CA ALA A 293 0.57 -0.07 10.30
C ALA A 293 1.26 1.12 9.61
N VAL A 294 2.06 0.87 8.57
CA VAL A 294 2.69 1.91 7.74
C VAL A 294 1.61 2.77 7.09
N GLY A 295 0.57 2.18 6.52
CA GLY A 295 -0.57 2.89 5.93
C GLY A 295 -1.26 3.82 6.93
N ALA A 296 -1.50 3.37 8.15
CA ALA A 296 -2.07 4.19 9.23
C ALA A 296 -1.15 5.34 9.63
N VAL A 297 0.15 5.07 9.82
CA VAL A 297 1.15 6.09 10.15
C VAL A 297 1.27 7.12 9.03
N MET A 298 1.35 6.68 7.78
CA MET A 298 1.45 7.57 6.62
C MET A 298 0.17 8.39 6.42
N THR A 299 -1.00 7.80 6.67
CA THR A 299 -2.27 8.55 6.68
C THR A 299 -2.27 9.63 7.76
N PHE A 300 -1.77 9.32 8.95
CA PHE A 300 -1.62 10.29 10.03
C PHE A 300 -0.63 11.41 9.67
N ILE A 301 0.53 11.06 9.10
CA ILE A 301 1.53 12.03 8.63
C ILE A 301 0.94 12.95 7.55
N ALA A 302 0.21 12.39 6.59
CA ALA A 302 -0.37 13.13 5.46
C ALA A 302 -1.52 14.05 5.89
N THR A 303 -2.35 13.65 6.85
CA THR A 303 -3.61 14.37 7.18
C THR A 303 -3.55 15.18 8.47
N ARG A 304 -2.78 14.74 9.47
CA ARG A 304 -2.78 15.35 10.81
C ARG A 304 -1.57 16.24 11.05
N LEU A 305 -0.41 15.91 10.51
CA LEU A 305 0.82 16.69 10.72
C LEU A 305 0.91 17.94 9.82
N ARG A 306 1.67 18.94 10.28
CA ARG A 306 2.01 20.13 9.49
C ARG A 306 2.74 19.76 8.20
N PHE A 307 3.61 18.74 8.27
CA PHE A 307 4.35 18.22 7.13
C PHE A 307 3.40 17.84 5.99
N GLY A 308 2.40 17.00 6.23
CA GLY A 308 1.41 16.63 5.21
C GLY A 308 0.71 17.83 4.59
N ARG A 309 0.24 18.78 5.41
CA ARG A 309 -0.38 20.03 4.90
C ARG A 309 0.56 20.81 3.98
N TYR A 310 1.85 20.88 4.28
CA TYR A 310 2.84 21.52 3.41
C TYR A 310 3.06 20.75 2.11
N VAL A 311 3.12 19.43 2.15
CA VAL A 311 3.23 18.57 0.95
C VAL A 311 2.08 18.86 -0.03
N PHE A 312 0.83 18.84 0.45
CA PHE A 312 -0.34 19.11 -0.41
C PHE A 312 -0.40 20.57 -0.88
N ALA A 313 0.00 21.54 -0.05
CA ALA A 313 0.06 22.95 -0.44
C ALA A 313 1.08 23.20 -1.56
N ILE A 314 2.30 22.65 -1.45
CA ILE A 314 3.33 22.70 -2.48
C ILE A 314 2.82 22.08 -3.79
N GLY A 315 2.11 20.97 -3.69
CA GLY A 315 1.51 20.29 -4.84
C GLY A 315 0.45 21.12 -5.59
N GLY A 316 -0.35 21.90 -4.86
CA GLY A 316 -1.37 22.77 -5.45
C GLY A 316 -0.75 23.97 -6.16
N ASN A 317 0.10 24.73 -5.45
CA ASN A 317 0.84 25.84 -6.01
C ASN A 317 2.18 26.03 -5.26
N PRO A 318 3.32 25.63 -5.85
CA PRO A 318 4.62 25.69 -5.18
C PRO A 318 5.07 27.14 -4.93
N GLU A 319 4.79 28.06 -5.84
CA GLU A 319 5.14 29.49 -5.70
C GLU A 319 4.36 30.13 -4.55
N ALA A 320 3.06 29.85 -4.47
CA ALA A 320 2.22 30.34 -3.37
C ALA A 320 2.63 29.74 -2.02
N ALA A 321 3.05 28.47 -2.00
CA ALA A 321 3.56 27.82 -0.79
C ALA A 321 4.86 28.48 -0.28
N GLU A 322 5.76 28.85 -1.19
CA GLU A 322 7.01 29.54 -0.86
C GLU A 322 6.74 30.97 -0.36
N LEU A 323 5.85 31.71 -1.02
CA LEU A 323 5.41 33.04 -0.57
C LEU A 323 4.69 33.00 0.79
N ALA A 324 4.03 31.88 1.13
CA ALA A 324 3.44 31.63 2.44
C ALA A 324 4.47 31.22 3.52
N GLY A 325 5.77 31.24 3.21
CA GLY A 325 6.86 30.97 4.15
C GLY A 325 7.17 29.48 4.37
N ILE A 326 6.62 28.58 3.54
CA ILE A 326 6.94 27.16 3.61
C ILE A 326 8.33 26.93 3.01
N LYS A 327 9.25 26.33 3.77
CA LYS A 327 10.58 25.94 3.30
C LYS A 327 10.51 24.75 2.35
N THR A 328 10.07 24.98 1.12
CA THR A 328 9.79 23.96 0.07
C THR A 328 10.95 22.99 -0.10
N ARG A 329 12.19 23.50 -0.20
CA ARG A 329 13.41 22.69 -0.31
C ARG A 329 13.54 21.62 0.78
N TRP A 330 13.37 22.01 2.05
CA TRP A 330 13.46 21.07 3.17
C TRP A 330 12.28 20.08 3.23
N VAL A 331 11.10 20.49 2.75
CA VAL A 331 9.97 19.57 2.63
C VAL A 331 10.28 18.50 1.58
N THR A 332 10.84 18.87 0.44
CA THR A 332 11.28 17.93 -0.59
C THR A 332 12.32 16.94 -0.06
N VAL A 333 13.36 17.39 0.67
CA VAL A 333 14.33 16.46 1.29
C VAL A 333 13.65 15.46 2.21
N LYS A 334 12.71 15.91 3.05
CA LYS A 334 11.97 15.04 3.97
C LYS A 334 11.09 14.02 3.25
N ILE A 335 10.48 14.39 2.12
CA ILE A 335 9.66 13.47 1.30
C ILE A 335 10.54 12.34 0.77
N PHE A 336 11.68 12.65 0.14
CA PHE A 336 12.57 11.62 -0.41
C PHE A 336 13.27 10.80 0.68
N THR A 337 13.63 11.41 1.82
CA THR A 337 14.14 10.67 2.99
C THR A 337 13.11 9.65 3.48
N LEU A 338 11.85 10.07 3.62
CA LEU A 338 10.76 9.19 4.03
C LEU A 338 10.51 8.09 2.99
N MET A 339 10.58 8.40 1.70
CA MET A 339 10.49 7.40 0.63
C MET A 339 11.58 6.34 0.77
N GLY A 340 12.83 6.75 1.00
CA GLY A 340 13.95 5.83 1.24
C GLY A 340 13.76 4.92 2.46
N VAL A 341 13.21 5.45 3.57
CA VAL A 341 12.83 4.64 4.75
C VAL A 341 11.75 3.62 4.39
N LEU A 342 10.73 4.02 3.64
CA LEU A 342 9.65 3.11 3.20
C LEU A 342 10.18 2.02 2.24
N CYS A 343 11.11 2.36 1.34
CA CYS A 343 11.80 1.38 0.51
C CYS A 343 12.58 0.36 1.35
N ALA A 344 13.23 0.78 2.45
CA ALA A 344 13.93 -0.14 3.34
C ALA A 344 12.97 -1.08 4.10
N ILE A 345 11.81 -0.58 4.54
CA ILE A 345 10.77 -1.43 5.16
C ILE A 345 10.23 -2.44 4.14
N ALA A 346 9.95 -1.99 2.91
CA ALA A 346 9.53 -2.87 1.82
C ALA A 346 10.62 -3.90 1.44
N ALA A 347 11.90 -3.49 1.49
CA ALA A 347 13.04 -4.38 1.29
C ALA A 347 13.09 -5.48 2.35
N ALA A 348 12.88 -5.14 3.63
CA ALA A 348 12.82 -6.12 4.70
C ALA A 348 11.72 -7.16 4.46
N ILE A 349 10.51 -6.72 4.08
CA ILE A 349 9.40 -7.62 3.71
C ILE A 349 9.80 -8.53 2.54
N SER A 350 10.33 -7.96 1.46
CA SER A 350 10.65 -8.69 0.23
C SER A 350 11.80 -9.68 0.43
N THR A 351 12.89 -9.27 1.07
CA THR A 351 14.05 -10.13 1.40
C THR A 351 13.64 -11.26 2.36
N ALA A 352 12.84 -10.96 3.39
CA ALA A 352 12.34 -11.96 4.33
C ALA A 352 11.43 -12.98 3.62
N ARG A 353 10.57 -12.52 2.71
CA ARG A 353 9.66 -13.38 1.93
C ARG A 353 10.41 -14.34 1.02
N LEU A 354 11.48 -13.86 0.37
CA LEU A 354 12.33 -14.67 -0.50
C LEU A 354 13.32 -15.55 0.27
N ASN A 355 13.50 -15.31 1.58
CA ASN A 355 14.57 -15.90 2.39
C ASN A 355 15.97 -15.74 1.75
N ALA A 356 16.13 -14.69 0.96
CA ALA A 356 17.33 -14.42 0.19
C ALA A 356 17.33 -12.97 -0.27
N ALA A 357 18.50 -12.36 -0.34
CA ALA A 357 18.72 -11.10 -1.05
C ALA A 357 19.30 -11.40 -2.44
N THR A 358 18.58 -10.99 -3.49
CA THR A 358 18.93 -11.27 -4.89
C THR A 358 19.14 -9.97 -5.67
N ASN A 359 19.93 -10.02 -6.75
CA ASN A 359 20.19 -8.83 -7.60
C ASN A 359 18.97 -8.37 -8.43
N ALA A 360 18.02 -9.27 -8.67
CA ALA A 360 16.77 -8.96 -9.38
C ALA A 360 15.70 -8.37 -8.45
N GLN A 361 15.93 -8.32 -7.14
CA GLN A 361 14.96 -7.80 -6.18
C GLN A 361 14.67 -6.31 -6.47
N GLY A 362 13.39 -5.97 -6.55
CA GLY A 362 12.95 -4.60 -6.88
C GLY A 362 13.06 -4.23 -8.36
N GLU A 363 13.19 -5.20 -9.28
CA GLU A 363 13.04 -4.94 -10.72
C GLU A 363 11.59 -4.54 -11.07
N LEU A 364 11.41 -3.37 -11.70
CA LEU A 364 10.12 -2.79 -12.10
C LEU A 364 9.21 -2.33 -10.95
N ASP A 365 9.64 -2.47 -9.69
CA ASP A 365 8.87 -2.04 -8.52
C ASP A 365 8.58 -0.53 -8.56
N GLU A 366 9.44 0.28 -9.18
CA GLU A 366 9.18 1.69 -9.45
C GLU A 366 7.93 1.92 -10.32
N LEU A 367 7.75 1.12 -11.37
CA LEU A 367 6.59 1.23 -12.26
C LEU A 367 5.32 0.77 -11.54
N TYR A 368 5.38 -0.34 -10.80
CA TYR A 368 4.25 -0.84 -10.02
C TYR A 368 3.82 0.12 -8.92
N THR A 369 4.78 0.75 -8.24
CA THR A 369 4.53 1.71 -7.17
C THR A 369 3.90 3.00 -7.69
N ILE A 370 4.40 3.53 -8.81
CA ILE A 370 3.82 4.71 -9.46
C ILE A 370 2.41 4.37 -9.97
N ALA A 371 2.24 3.23 -10.65
CA ALA A 371 0.94 2.78 -11.14
C ALA A 371 -0.06 2.63 -9.99
N ALA A 372 0.34 2.03 -8.88
CA ALA A 372 -0.48 1.88 -7.68
C ALA A 372 -0.94 3.24 -7.13
N ALA A 373 -0.04 4.23 -7.03
CA ALA A 373 -0.39 5.56 -6.56
C ALA A 373 -1.35 6.30 -7.52
N VAL A 374 -1.12 6.19 -8.83
CA VAL A 374 -1.94 6.85 -9.86
C VAL A 374 -3.31 6.19 -10.03
N ILE A 375 -3.37 4.86 -10.14
CA ILE A 375 -4.63 4.09 -10.11
C ILE A 375 -5.37 4.37 -8.79
N GLY A 376 -4.61 4.57 -7.70
CA GLY A 376 -5.08 5.02 -6.39
C GLY A 376 -5.67 6.44 -6.33
N GLY A 377 -5.70 7.17 -7.44
CA GLY A 377 -6.28 8.51 -7.56
C GLY A 377 -5.33 9.66 -7.25
N THR A 378 -4.04 9.38 -7.06
CA THR A 378 -3.01 10.43 -6.88
C THR A 378 -2.79 11.16 -8.19
N SER A 379 -2.85 12.49 -8.14
CA SER A 379 -2.74 13.31 -9.35
C SER A 379 -1.29 13.62 -9.70
N LEU A 380 -0.90 13.31 -10.94
CA LEU A 380 0.39 13.72 -11.51
C LEU A 380 0.53 15.25 -11.64
N ALA A 381 -0.59 15.98 -11.71
CA ALA A 381 -0.60 17.44 -11.68
C ALA A 381 -0.34 18.03 -10.27
N GLY A 382 -0.28 17.17 -9.25
CA GLY A 382 -0.01 17.55 -7.86
C GLY A 382 -1.25 17.92 -7.04
N GLY A 383 -1.03 18.10 -5.73
CA GLY A 383 -2.01 18.65 -4.79
C GLY A 383 -3.16 17.73 -4.36
N VAL A 384 -3.32 16.55 -4.97
CA VAL A 384 -4.40 15.59 -4.65
C VAL A 384 -3.88 14.16 -4.62
N GLY A 385 -4.18 13.42 -3.56
CA GLY A 385 -3.85 12.00 -3.42
C GLY A 385 -4.25 11.45 -2.06
N THR A 386 -4.44 10.14 -1.96
CA THR A 386 -4.79 9.46 -0.70
C THR A 386 -3.94 8.21 -0.49
N ILE A 387 -3.51 7.99 0.75
CA ILE A 387 -2.71 6.82 1.12
C ILE A 387 -3.52 5.52 0.95
N ALA A 388 -4.78 5.52 1.41
CA ALA A 388 -5.67 4.38 1.27
C ALA A 388 -5.95 4.04 -0.21
N GLY A 389 -6.15 5.05 -1.06
CA GLY A 389 -6.29 4.86 -2.51
C GLY A 389 -5.05 4.22 -3.12
N ALA A 390 -3.84 4.69 -2.79
CA ALA A 390 -2.61 4.09 -3.29
C ALA A 390 -2.40 2.63 -2.84
N MET A 391 -2.77 2.28 -1.60
CA MET A 391 -2.72 0.90 -1.13
C MET A 391 -3.74 0.00 -1.86
N LEU A 392 -4.95 0.50 -2.14
CA LEU A 392 -5.92 -0.20 -2.99
C LEU A 392 -5.41 -0.34 -4.43
N GLY A 393 -4.75 0.68 -4.97
CA GLY A 393 -4.09 0.61 -6.28
C GLY A 393 -2.97 -0.45 -6.31
N ALA A 394 -2.20 -0.60 -5.24
CA ALA A 394 -1.21 -1.68 -5.11
C ALA A 394 -1.87 -3.06 -5.13
N LEU A 395 -3.04 -3.21 -4.49
CA LEU A 395 -3.82 -4.44 -4.56
C LEU A 395 -4.32 -4.72 -5.99
N VAL A 396 -4.79 -3.69 -6.72
CA VAL A 396 -5.19 -3.82 -8.13
C VAL A 396 -4.02 -4.29 -9.00
N MET A 397 -2.84 -3.65 -8.86
CA MET A 397 -1.65 -4.02 -9.62
C MET A 397 -1.19 -5.45 -9.32
N GLN A 398 -1.17 -5.84 -8.04
CA GLN A 398 -0.78 -7.20 -7.67
C GLN A 398 -1.81 -8.24 -8.13
N SER A 399 -3.09 -7.88 -8.14
CA SER A 399 -4.16 -8.77 -8.61
C SER A 399 -4.02 -9.06 -10.11
N LEU A 400 -3.67 -8.04 -10.90
CA LEU A 400 -3.38 -8.19 -12.32
C LEU A 400 -2.18 -9.13 -12.53
N GLN A 401 -1.07 -8.92 -11.80
CA GLN A 401 0.12 -9.76 -11.92
C GLN A 401 -0.15 -11.22 -11.52
N SER A 402 -0.74 -11.44 -10.34
CA SER A 402 -1.11 -12.76 -9.84
C SER A 402 -2.07 -13.48 -10.78
N GLY A 403 -3.04 -12.76 -11.36
CA GLY A 403 -4.00 -13.31 -12.31
C GLY A 403 -3.36 -13.80 -13.60
N MET A 404 -2.48 -13.00 -14.19
CA MET A 404 -1.76 -13.39 -15.40
C MET A 404 -0.85 -14.60 -15.18
N VAL A 405 -0.18 -14.68 -14.02
CA VAL A 405 0.62 -15.84 -13.65
C VAL A 405 -0.24 -17.10 -13.55
N LEU A 406 -1.43 -17.02 -12.94
CA LEU A 406 -2.33 -18.16 -12.78
C LEU A 406 -2.96 -18.66 -14.08
N VAL A 407 -3.08 -17.79 -15.09
CA VAL A 407 -3.55 -18.16 -16.44
C VAL A 407 -2.38 -18.62 -17.34
N GLY A 408 -1.14 -18.61 -16.83
CA GLY A 408 0.04 -19.08 -17.55
C GLY A 408 0.55 -18.10 -18.62
N ILE A 409 0.31 -16.80 -18.46
CA ILE A 409 0.85 -15.77 -19.36
C ILE A 409 2.33 -15.56 -19.04
N ASP A 410 3.20 -15.62 -20.05
CA ASP A 410 4.64 -15.44 -19.87
C ASP A 410 5.01 -14.01 -19.43
N THR A 411 6.11 -13.89 -18.68
CA THR A 411 6.62 -12.62 -18.12
C THR A 411 6.75 -11.49 -19.16
N PRO A 412 7.22 -11.70 -20.41
CA PRO A 412 7.26 -10.63 -21.42
C PRO A 412 5.87 -10.06 -21.72
N PHE A 413 4.85 -10.90 -21.89
CA PHE A 413 3.47 -10.46 -22.13
C PHE A 413 2.89 -9.77 -20.90
N GLN A 414 3.20 -10.25 -19.70
CA GLN A 414 2.80 -9.56 -18.46
C GLN A 414 3.29 -8.12 -18.43
N ARG A 415 4.55 -7.88 -18.83
CA ARG A 415 5.15 -6.53 -18.89
C ARG A 415 4.42 -5.63 -19.91
N ILE A 416 4.07 -6.18 -21.08
CA ILE A 416 3.29 -5.45 -22.10
C ILE A 416 1.93 -5.05 -21.55
N VAL A 417 1.20 -5.99 -20.94
CA VAL A 417 -0.14 -5.74 -20.38
C VAL A 417 -0.08 -4.69 -19.27
N VAL A 418 0.86 -4.81 -18.34
CA VAL A 418 1.07 -3.83 -17.26
C VAL A 418 1.34 -2.43 -17.83
N GLY A 419 2.19 -2.32 -18.85
CA GLY A 419 2.48 -1.04 -19.50
C GLY A 419 1.24 -0.42 -20.14
N VAL A 420 0.45 -1.21 -20.88
CA VAL A 420 -0.80 -0.74 -21.50
C VAL A 420 -1.82 -0.31 -20.44
N VAL A 421 -2.01 -1.11 -19.38
CA VAL A 421 -2.94 -0.80 -18.29
C VAL A 421 -2.55 0.50 -17.59
N LEU A 422 -1.26 0.72 -17.35
CA LEU A 422 -0.76 1.97 -16.77
C LEU A 422 -1.12 3.18 -17.64
N VAL A 423 -0.84 3.12 -18.94
CA VAL A 423 -1.15 4.20 -19.88
C VAL A 423 -2.65 4.48 -19.91
N VAL A 424 -3.47 3.44 -20.00
CA VAL A 424 -4.93 3.56 -19.98
C VAL A 424 -5.44 4.15 -18.67
N ALA A 425 -4.91 3.72 -17.52
CA ALA A 425 -5.29 4.24 -16.22
C ALA A 425 -4.99 5.74 -16.10
N VAL A 426 -3.80 6.17 -16.52
CA VAL A 426 -3.40 7.58 -16.53
C VAL A 426 -4.29 8.39 -17.47
N TRP A 427 -4.57 7.87 -18.68
CA TRP A 427 -5.42 8.55 -19.66
C TRP A 427 -6.88 8.69 -19.18
N LEU A 428 -7.43 7.68 -18.51
CA LEU A 428 -8.76 7.76 -17.91
C LEU A 428 -8.80 8.80 -16.78
N ASP A 429 -7.75 8.87 -15.95
CA ASP A 429 -7.64 9.89 -14.88
C ASP A 429 -7.58 11.32 -15.47
N THR A 430 -6.85 11.53 -16.57
CA THR A 430 -6.79 12.86 -17.22
C THR A 430 -8.13 13.27 -17.81
N ILE A 431 -8.84 12.36 -18.49
CA ILE A 431 -10.18 12.64 -19.04
C ILE A 431 -11.18 12.92 -17.93
N TYR A 432 -11.20 12.08 -16.89
CA TYR A 432 -12.13 12.25 -15.76
C TYR A 432 -11.95 13.61 -15.09
N ARG A 433 -10.70 14.09 -14.98
CA ARG A 433 -10.39 15.40 -14.40
C ARG A 433 -10.69 16.57 -15.34
N ALA A 434 -10.49 16.41 -16.64
CA ALA A 434 -10.83 17.44 -17.61
C ALA A 434 -12.33 17.76 -17.62
N ARG A 435 -13.19 16.78 -17.28
CA ARG A 435 -14.65 16.95 -17.16
C ARG A 435 -15.13 17.48 -15.80
N ALA A 436 -14.27 17.45 -14.78
CA ALA A 436 -14.59 17.90 -13.42
C ALA A 436 -14.18 19.37 -13.16
N LYS A 437 -13.37 19.95 -14.04
CA LYS A 437 -13.19 21.39 -14.19
C LYS A 437 -14.27 21.93 -15.12
#